data_AF-A0A517SBG7-F1
#
_entry.id   AF-A0A517SBG7-F1
#
_cell.length_a   1.000
_cell.length_b   1.000
_cell.length_c   1.000
_cell.angle_alpha   90.00
_cell.angle_beta   90.00
_cell.angle_gamma   90.00
#
_symmetry.space_group_name_H-M   'P 1'
#
loop_
_entity.id
_entity.type
_entity.pdbx_description
1 polymer ?
#
loop_
_entity_poly.entity_id
_entity_poly.type
_entity_poly.pdbx_seq_one_letter_code
_entity_poly.pdbx_strand_id
1 'polypeptide(L)'
;MSRGPFTATLRAAVVLLVLASAGRSAFAQGEAESIQAFVERKEQWGALAGARFVIEGRVAFLSPQTIQFDRCDLVFRLPPGTPVLPRDTRVAEVTGKLVREGMRVSFDVESLRRRDSDVETLRSRRGRIDSTRPEAWFELADWAAGRGAFYEDSELKKRAEELREIGLTAESRRLKSDDAAGYLELARRAAAWNLDQGVGWKFTHDAVRIELTKARNDPMNNGGAVLAMVLKSLPGANTPLTPEDEPLRQAYDRNYAETYARADTDTRFKLHRALYIQILLALIDRDIDPEGKNGYAVAARISSQIPELETLAESHRKKELAWLKSRVTSLTRDEIVDFAKKLTDRKEDAESKQVRQDWLRSREPAARLAGTRGLTQLADDYIALLNDEKTAITLYEAAWVSNPQSPEVTDWLTKRGLVVDGNRWVPAKMVAQPTEDRFAQAIQEGQVLPGMTGEQARAALGTRPSSIMRQASLGQVTELWIYRTEGLVVTLSRKTGNSESHVEKVASLPDEAP
;
A
#
# COMPACT_ATOMS: atom_id res chain seq x y z
N MET A 1 -45.40 -9.59 55.71
CA MET A 1 -46.69 -8.94 55.38
C MET A 1 -46.84 -8.90 53.87
N SER A 2 -47.98 -9.40 53.40
CA SER A 2 -48.54 -9.37 52.04
C SER A 2 -47.73 -9.96 50.86
N ARG A 3 -47.96 -11.26 50.63
CA ARG A 3 -47.99 -11.87 49.28
C ARG A 3 -49.42 -11.75 48.75
N GLY A 4 -49.59 -11.48 47.45
CA GLY A 4 -50.88 -11.59 46.76
C GLY A 4 -50.71 -11.54 45.22
N PRO A 5 -51.33 -12.45 44.44
CA PRO A 5 -50.93 -12.79 43.08
C PRO A 5 -51.90 -12.26 42.00
N PHE A 6 -51.44 -12.01 40.77
CA PHE A 6 -52.29 -11.96 39.59
C PHE A 6 -51.58 -12.60 38.38
N THR A 7 -51.70 -13.93 38.32
CA THR A 7 -51.56 -14.71 37.10
C THR A 7 -52.93 -14.84 36.40
N ALA A 8 -52.89 -14.78 35.07
CA ALA A 8 -53.78 -15.47 34.15
C ALA A 8 -55.21 -14.94 33.94
N THR A 9 -55.36 -13.94 33.06
CA THR A 9 -56.61 -13.72 32.29
C THR A 9 -56.37 -12.83 31.05
N LEU A 10 -55.41 -13.19 30.19
CA LEU A 10 -55.29 -12.55 28.85
C LEU A 10 -54.78 -13.50 27.77
N ARG A 11 -55.13 -14.79 27.87
CA ARG A 11 -54.91 -15.82 26.83
C ARG A 11 -56.19 -16.53 26.36
N ALA A 12 -57.35 -16.19 26.93
CA ALA A 12 -58.63 -16.81 26.57
C ALA A 12 -59.48 -16.03 25.54
N ALA A 13 -59.13 -14.76 25.25
CA ALA A 13 -59.91 -13.92 24.32
C ALA A 13 -59.38 -13.93 22.86
N VAL A 14 -58.17 -14.42 22.62
CA VAL A 14 -57.59 -14.52 21.25
C VAL A 14 -57.78 -15.91 20.63
N VAL A 15 -58.06 -16.94 21.44
CA VAL A 15 -58.33 -18.30 20.95
C VAL A 15 -59.80 -18.49 20.52
N LEU A 16 -60.72 -17.63 20.99
CA LEU A 16 -62.14 -17.69 20.60
C LEU A 16 -62.50 -16.83 19.38
N LEU A 17 -61.58 -16.00 18.86
CA LEU A 17 -61.79 -15.25 17.61
C LEU A 17 -61.23 -15.94 16.36
N VAL A 18 -60.46 -17.03 16.51
CA VAL A 18 -59.92 -17.83 15.40
C VAL A 18 -60.84 -19.01 15.03
N LEU A 19 -61.82 -19.34 15.88
CA LEU A 19 -62.80 -20.41 15.61
C LEU A 19 -64.10 -19.92 14.95
N ALA A 20 -64.29 -18.60 14.79
CA ALA A 20 -65.46 -18.02 14.13
C ALA A 20 -65.25 -17.71 12.63
N SER A 21 -64.03 -17.89 12.10
CA SER A 21 -63.70 -17.72 10.68
C SER A 21 -63.63 -19.04 9.90
N ALA A 22 -63.76 -20.19 10.57
CA ALA A 22 -63.76 -21.52 9.92
C ALA A 22 -65.13 -21.96 9.36
N GLY A 23 -66.18 -21.15 9.53
CA GLY A 23 -67.55 -21.54 9.24
C GLY A 23 -68.28 -20.58 8.31
N ARG A 24 -67.68 -20.18 7.17
CA ARG A 24 -68.37 -19.54 6.02
C ARG A 24 -67.46 -19.36 4.80
N SER A 25 -66.79 -20.41 4.37
CA SER A 25 -66.25 -20.47 2.99
C SER A 25 -67.35 -20.91 2.03
N ALA A 26 -68.39 -20.08 1.88
CA ALA A 26 -69.21 -20.12 0.68
C ALA A 26 -68.36 -19.51 -0.44
N PHE A 27 -67.49 -20.31 -1.06
CA PHE A 27 -66.73 -19.91 -2.24
C PHE A 27 -67.71 -19.61 -3.37
N ALA A 28 -67.97 -18.32 -3.59
CA ALA A 28 -68.46 -17.81 -4.85
C ALA A 28 -67.44 -18.15 -5.96
N GLN A 29 -67.95 -18.39 -7.17
CA GLN A 29 -67.15 -18.60 -8.39
C GLN A 29 -66.04 -17.54 -8.48
N GLY A 30 -64.76 -17.93 -8.51
CA GLY A 30 -63.68 -16.94 -8.53
C GLY A 30 -62.33 -17.47 -9.00
N GLU A 31 -61.71 -18.41 -8.27
CA GLU A 31 -60.38 -18.89 -8.61
C GLU A 31 -60.19 -20.31 -8.05
N ALA A 32 -59.55 -21.19 -8.82
CA ALA A 32 -59.25 -22.54 -8.36
C ALA A 32 -58.20 -22.50 -7.25
N GLU A 33 -58.46 -23.22 -6.16
CA GLU A 33 -57.48 -23.43 -5.10
C GLU A 33 -56.38 -24.39 -5.57
N SER A 34 -55.12 -24.16 -5.20
CA SER A 34 -54.05 -25.10 -5.55
C SER A 34 -54.09 -26.37 -4.69
N ILE A 35 -53.63 -27.49 -5.24
CA ILE A 35 -53.46 -28.75 -4.49
C ILE A 35 -52.59 -28.54 -3.25
N GLN A 36 -51.60 -27.65 -3.31
CA GLN A 36 -50.77 -27.28 -2.17
C GLN A 36 -51.63 -26.77 -1.00
N ALA A 37 -52.45 -25.74 -1.23
CA ALA A 37 -53.33 -25.17 -0.20
C ALA A 37 -54.41 -26.17 0.27
N PHE A 38 -54.88 -27.02 -0.64
CA PHE A 38 -55.86 -28.05 -0.31
C PHE A 38 -55.28 -29.14 0.62
N VAL A 39 -54.04 -29.58 0.37
CA VAL A 39 -53.33 -30.61 1.17
C VAL A 39 -52.91 -30.08 2.54
N GLU A 40 -52.66 -28.78 2.70
CA GLU A 40 -52.41 -28.17 4.03
C GLU A 40 -53.58 -28.40 5.01
N ARG A 41 -54.80 -28.63 4.50
CA ARG A 41 -56.00 -28.91 5.31
C ARG A 41 -56.36 -30.39 5.38
N LYS A 42 -55.43 -31.30 5.09
CA LYS A 42 -55.66 -32.76 5.04
C LYS A 42 -56.38 -33.32 6.26
N GLU A 43 -55.97 -32.94 7.47
CA GLU A 43 -56.58 -33.39 8.72
C GLU A 43 -58.06 -32.97 8.87
N GLN A 44 -58.49 -31.93 8.14
CA GLN A 44 -59.84 -31.39 8.18
C GLN A 44 -60.74 -31.97 7.10
N TRP A 45 -60.19 -32.69 6.11
CA TRP A 45 -60.98 -33.19 4.97
C TRP A 45 -62.19 -34.02 5.38
N GLY A 46 -62.07 -34.84 6.42
CA GLY A 46 -63.18 -35.65 6.93
C GLY A 46 -64.35 -34.83 7.52
N ALA A 47 -64.06 -33.65 8.08
CA ALA A 47 -65.06 -32.70 8.57
C ALA A 47 -65.66 -31.85 7.43
N LEU A 48 -64.92 -31.71 6.32
CA LEU A 48 -65.32 -30.97 5.12
C LEU A 48 -66.08 -31.84 4.11
N ALA A 49 -66.48 -33.05 4.47
CA ALA A 49 -67.29 -33.92 3.61
C ALA A 49 -68.61 -33.23 3.20
N GLY A 50 -68.94 -33.32 1.91
CA GLY A 50 -70.07 -32.63 1.28
C GLY A 50 -69.76 -31.21 0.79
N ALA A 51 -68.66 -30.59 1.24
CA ALA A 51 -68.25 -29.27 0.77
C ALA A 51 -67.75 -29.34 -0.68
N ARG A 52 -68.06 -28.30 -1.45
CA ARG A 52 -67.68 -28.15 -2.85
C ARG A 52 -66.38 -27.37 -2.97
N PHE A 53 -65.46 -27.87 -3.79
CA PHE A 53 -64.18 -27.22 -4.07
C PHE A 53 -63.93 -27.12 -5.58
N VAL A 54 -63.15 -26.13 -5.96
CA VAL A 54 -62.50 -26.02 -7.27
C VAL A 54 -61.00 -26.09 -7.01
N ILE A 55 -60.33 -27.13 -7.50
CA ILE A 55 -58.95 -27.46 -7.16
C ILE A 55 -58.12 -27.58 -8.45
N GLU A 56 -56.95 -26.96 -8.51
CA GLU A 56 -55.96 -27.16 -9.56
C GLU A 56 -54.70 -27.85 -9.03
N GLY A 57 -54.08 -28.70 -9.83
CA GLY A 57 -52.75 -29.22 -9.52
C GLY A 57 -52.12 -30.02 -10.64
N ARG A 58 -50.87 -30.45 -10.42
CA ARG A 58 -50.16 -31.33 -11.37
C ARG A 58 -50.77 -32.71 -11.38
N VAL A 59 -51.00 -33.26 -12.56
CA VAL A 59 -51.55 -34.60 -12.72
C VAL A 59 -50.42 -35.62 -12.60
N ALA A 60 -50.48 -36.49 -11.58
CA ALA A 60 -49.57 -37.63 -11.44
C ALA A 60 -50.06 -38.83 -12.25
N PHE A 61 -51.38 -39.06 -12.25
CA PHE A 61 -52.00 -40.17 -12.96
C PHE A 61 -53.41 -39.81 -13.41
N LEU A 62 -53.80 -40.27 -14.60
CA LEU A 62 -55.13 -40.07 -15.18
C LEU A 62 -55.62 -41.37 -15.81
N SER A 63 -56.80 -41.82 -15.38
CA SER A 63 -57.55 -42.95 -15.95
C SER A 63 -58.98 -42.52 -16.33
N PRO A 64 -59.77 -43.35 -17.02
CA PRO A 64 -61.16 -43.02 -17.34
C PRO A 64 -62.07 -42.81 -16.10
N GLN A 65 -61.67 -43.34 -14.94
CA GLN A 65 -62.50 -43.34 -13.71
C GLN A 65 -61.87 -42.55 -12.57
N THR A 66 -60.59 -42.20 -12.67
CA THR A 66 -59.86 -41.52 -11.60
C THR A 66 -58.82 -40.55 -12.15
N ILE A 67 -58.62 -39.47 -11.41
CA ILE A 67 -57.44 -38.61 -11.54
C ILE A 67 -56.72 -38.59 -10.19
N GLN A 68 -55.40 -38.54 -10.22
CA GLN A 68 -54.58 -38.35 -9.04
C GLN A 68 -53.65 -37.17 -9.27
N PHE A 69 -53.62 -36.26 -8.31
CA PHE A 69 -52.71 -35.14 -8.32
C PHE A 69 -51.40 -35.52 -7.65
N ASP A 70 -50.31 -34.97 -8.17
CA ASP A 70 -49.00 -35.11 -7.57
C ASP A 70 -49.00 -34.48 -6.17
N ARG A 71 -48.23 -35.08 -5.25
CA ARG A 71 -48.16 -34.70 -3.83
C ARG A 71 -49.52 -34.65 -3.10
N CYS A 72 -50.52 -35.38 -3.61
CA CYS A 72 -51.83 -35.53 -3.00
C CYS A 72 -52.24 -37.00 -2.96
N ASP A 73 -52.47 -37.52 -1.75
CA ASP A 73 -52.87 -38.91 -1.52
C ASP A 73 -54.38 -39.13 -1.66
N LEU A 74 -55.16 -38.07 -1.93
CA LEU A 74 -56.60 -38.18 -2.15
C LEU A 74 -56.89 -38.71 -3.55
N VAL A 75 -57.80 -39.68 -3.66
CA VAL A 75 -58.28 -40.19 -4.94
C VAL A 75 -59.44 -39.33 -5.43
N PHE A 76 -59.35 -38.82 -6.65
CA PHE A 76 -60.40 -38.05 -7.30
C PHE A 76 -61.13 -38.95 -8.30
N ARG A 77 -62.41 -39.23 -8.04
CA ARG A 77 -63.26 -40.13 -8.83
C ARG A 77 -63.96 -39.34 -9.93
N LEU A 78 -63.82 -39.81 -11.16
CA LEU A 78 -64.42 -39.22 -12.36
C LEU A 78 -65.73 -39.96 -12.69
N PRO A 79 -66.87 -39.26 -12.81
CA PRO A 79 -68.12 -39.88 -13.20
C PRO A 79 -68.09 -40.30 -14.68
N PRO A 80 -68.94 -41.27 -15.06
CA PRO A 80 -69.12 -41.63 -16.47
C PRO A 80 -69.50 -40.41 -17.32
N GLY A 81 -68.86 -40.24 -18.47
CA GLY A 81 -69.10 -39.11 -19.38
C GLY A 81 -68.25 -37.86 -19.10
N THR A 82 -67.32 -37.90 -18.13
CA THR A 82 -66.34 -36.83 -17.93
C THR A 82 -65.47 -36.65 -19.18
N PRO A 83 -65.17 -35.41 -19.61
CA PRO A 83 -64.29 -35.16 -20.76
C PRO A 83 -62.93 -35.83 -20.60
N VAL A 84 -62.48 -36.53 -21.64
CA VAL A 84 -61.14 -37.13 -21.69
C VAL A 84 -60.13 -36.02 -21.94
N LEU A 85 -59.25 -35.76 -20.97
CA LEU A 85 -58.16 -34.82 -21.15
C LEU A 85 -57.05 -35.43 -22.03
N PRO A 86 -56.33 -34.61 -22.83
CA PRO A 86 -55.16 -35.06 -23.57
C PRO A 86 -54.10 -35.73 -22.66
N ARG A 87 -53.41 -36.75 -23.16
CA ARG A 87 -52.40 -37.51 -22.37
C ARG A 87 -51.21 -36.67 -21.91
N ASP A 88 -50.91 -35.57 -22.60
CA ASP A 88 -49.87 -34.61 -22.27
C ASP A 88 -50.30 -33.59 -21.18
N THR A 89 -51.53 -33.68 -20.66
CA THR A 89 -52.02 -32.75 -19.65
C THR A 89 -51.17 -32.82 -18.38
N ARG A 90 -50.45 -31.74 -18.09
CA ARG A 90 -49.60 -31.61 -16.90
C ARG A 90 -50.35 -31.05 -15.70
N VAL A 91 -51.29 -30.13 -15.92
CA VAL A 91 -52.07 -29.48 -14.86
C VAL A 91 -53.55 -29.57 -15.23
N ALA A 92 -54.37 -29.94 -14.24
CA ALA A 92 -55.81 -30.03 -14.40
C ALA A 92 -56.51 -29.25 -13.29
N GLU A 93 -57.70 -28.76 -13.60
CA GLU A 93 -58.65 -28.17 -12.65
C GLU A 93 -59.83 -29.13 -12.52
N VAL A 94 -60.16 -29.48 -11.29
CA VAL A 94 -61.34 -30.27 -10.93
C VAL A 94 -62.29 -29.43 -10.10
N THR A 95 -63.58 -29.51 -10.40
CA THR A 95 -64.64 -29.04 -9.49
C THR A 95 -65.37 -30.25 -8.98
N GLY A 96 -65.70 -30.29 -7.69
CA GLY A 96 -66.41 -31.43 -7.11
C GLY A 96 -66.56 -31.32 -5.60
N LYS A 97 -66.79 -32.44 -4.94
CA LYS A 97 -67.05 -32.49 -3.49
C LYS A 97 -66.22 -33.56 -2.80
N LEU A 98 -65.84 -33.27 -1.56
CA LEU A 98 -65.31 -34.31 -0.67
C LEU A 98 -66.43 -35.27 -0.27
N VAL A 99 -66.14 -36.57 -0.32
CA VAL A 99 -67.06 -37.63 0.07
C VAL A 99 -66.38 -38.52 1.09
N ARG A 100 -67.11 -38.90 2.13
CA ARG A 100 -66.62 -39.79 3.18
C ARG A 100 -67.36 -41.11 3.11
N GLU A 101 -66.61 -42.18 2.83
CA GLU A 101 -67.10 -43.56 2.79
C GLU A 101 -66.44 -44.34 3.93
N GLY A 102 -67.15 -44.41 5.07
CA GLY A 102 -66.62 -44.98 6.30
C GLY A 102 -65.42 -44.17 6.83
N MET A 103 -64.24 -44.81 6.84
CA MET A 103 -62.98 -44.19 7.25
C MET A 103 -62.19 -43.54 6.11
N ARG A 104 -62.59 -43.75 4.84
CA ARG A 104 -61.88 -43.18 3.69
C ARG A 104 -62.56 -41.90 3.21
N VAL A 105 -61.73 -40.93 2.83
CA VAL A 105 -62.18 -39.71 2.17
C VAL A 105 -61.72 -39.77 0.72
N SER A 106 -62.60 -39.40 -0.20
CA SER A 106 -62.32 -39.28 -1.64
C SER A 106 -62.93 -37.98 -2.17
N PHE A 107 -62.59 -37.61 -3.40
CA PHE A 107 -63.18 -36.46 -4.06
C PHE A 107 -64.01 -36.89 -5.26
N ASP A 108 -65.30 -36.59 -5.27
CA ASP A 108 -66.16 -36.86 -6.41
C ASP A 108 -66.14 -35.65 -7.35
N VAL A 109 -65.57 -35.83 -8.53
CA VAL A 109 -65.39 -34.79 -9.54
C VAL A 109 -66.71 -34.57 -10.29
N GLU A 110 -67.16 -33.33 -10.37
CA GLU A 110 -68.30 -32.90 -11.17
C GLU A 110 -67.87 -32.31 -12.52
N SER A 111 -66.72 -31.64 -12.57
CA SER A 111 -66.15 -31.13 -13.81
C SER A 111 -64.64 -31.20 -13.82
N LEU A 112 -64.07 -31.47 -14.99
CA LEU A 112 -62.64 -31.62 -15.22
C LEU A 112 -62.23 -30.78 -16.43
N ARG A 113 -61.19 -29.97 -16.28
CA ARG A 113 -60.66 -29.10 -17.36
C ARG A 113 -59.14 -29.11 -17.36
N ARG A 114 -58.54 -29.03 -18.55
CA ARG A 114 -57.10 -28.78 -18.71
C ARG A 114 -56.77 -27.35 -18.31
N ARG A 115 -55.61 -27.15 -17.67
CA ARG A 115 -55.00 -25.84 -17.42
C ARG A 115 -53.63 -25.78 -18.09
N ASP A 116 -53.12 -24.56 -18.22
CA ASP A 116 -51.74 -24.32 -18.61
C ASP A 116 -50.80 -24.99 -17.59
N SER A 117 -49.68 -25.52 -18.08
CA SER A 117 -48.60 -25.96 -17.19
C SER A 117 -48.06 -24.79 -16.36
N ASP A 118 -47.32 -25.09 -15.30
CA ASP A 118 -46.71 -24.02 -14.48
C ASP A 118 -45.73 -23.16 -15.30
N VAL A 119 -44.97 -23.76 -16.22
CA VAL A 119 -44.03 -23.01 -17.08
C VAL A 119 -44.78 -22.11 -18.07
N GLU A 120 -45.89 -22.58 -18.65
CA GLU A 120 -46.74 -21.77 -19.52
C GLU A 120 -47.41 -20.62 -18.74
N THR A 121 -47.92 -20.92 -17.54
CA THR A 121 -48.49 -19.92 -16.63
C THR A 121 -47.45 -18.86 -16.26
N LEU A 122 -46.23 -19.28 -15.89
CA LEU A 122 -45.12 -18.38 -15.58
C LEU A 122 -44.81 -17.47 -16.76
N ARG A 123 -44.69 -18.02 -17.98
CA ARG A 123 -44.41 -17.27 -19.21
C ARG A 123 -45.51 -16.25 -19.49
N SER A 124 -46.77 -16.67 -19.37
CA SER A 124 -47.96 -15.83 -19.60
C SER A 124 -48.03 -14.68 -18.60
N ARG A 125 -47.84 -14.96 -17.29
CA ARG A 125 -47.82 -13.93 -16.24
C ARG A 125 -46.65 -12.97 -16.43
N ARG A 126 -45.45 -13.49 -16.70
CA ARG A 126 -44.25 -12.68 -16.98
C ARG A 126 -44.47 -11.69 -18.12
N GLY A 127 -45.13 -12.12 -19.20
CA GLY A 127 -45.43 -11.25 -20.36
C GLY A 127 -46.39 -10.10 -20.07
N ARG A 128 -47.08 -10.11 -18.93
CA ARG A 128 -48.04 -9.06 -18.51
C ARG A 128 -47.47 -8.12 -17.46
N ILE A 129 -46.28 -8.39 -16.92
CA ILE A 129 -45.67 -7.55 -15.89
C ILE A 129 -45.10 -6.28 -16.53
N ASP A 130 -45.47 -5.14 -15.98
CA ASP A 130 -44.79 -3.88 -16.26
C ASP A 130 -43.37 -3.91 -15.67
N SER A 131 -42.36 -3.75 -16.53
CA SER A 131 -40.94 -3.77 -16.15
C SER A 131 -40.56 -2.73 -15.08
N THR A 132 -41.39 -1.70 -14.86
CA THR A 132 -41.17 -0.65 -13.87
C THR A 132 -41.74 -0.95 -12.49
N ARG A 133 -42.45 -2.07 -12.31
CA ARG A 133 -43.09 -2.49 -11.04
C ARG A 133 -42.37 -3.69 -10.41
N PRO A 134 -41.38 -3.48 -9.52
CA PRO A 134 -40.63 -4.55 -8.85
C PRO A 134 -41.52 -5.55 -8.10
N GLU A 135 -42.60 -5.05 -7.50
CA GLU A 135 -43.48 -5.84 -6.63
C GLU A 135 -44.12 -7.01 -7.39
N ALA A 136 -44.55 -6.77 -8.63
CA ALA A 136 -45.14 -7.80 -9.49
C ALA A 136 -44.13 -8.90 -9.89
N TRP A 137 -42.84 -8.55 -10.02
CA TRP A 137 -41.78 -9.53 -10.26
C TRP A 137 -41.57 -10.43 -9.05
N PHE A 138 -41.57 -9.87 -7.84
CA PHE A 138 -41.43 -10.64 -6.61
C PHE A 138 -42.64 -11.53 -6.34
N GLU A 139 -43.87 -11.05 -6.54
CA GLU A 139 -45.09 -11.86 -6.43
C GLU A 139 -45.05 -13.08 -7.37
N LEU A 140 -44.64 -12.90 -8.62
CA LEU A 140 -44.50 -14.01 -9.57
C LEU A 140 -43.37 -14.96 -9.16
N ALA A 141 -42.26 -14.43 -8.66
CA ALA A 141 -41.15 -15.24 -8.17
C ALA A 141 -41.56 -16.09 -6.97
N ASP A 142 -42.30 -15.53 -6.02
CA ASP A 142 -42.74 -16.26 -4.83
C ASP A 142 -43.78 -17.33 -5.18
N TRP A 143 -44.67 -17.05 -6.14
CA TRP A 143 -45.55 -18.08 -6.71
C TRP A 143 -44.74 -19.23 -7.35
N ALA A 144 -43.74 -18.91 -8.19
CA ALA A 144 -42.90 -19.92 -8.85
C ALA A 144 -42.05 -20.70 -7.85
N ALA A 145 -41.48 -20.04 -6.85
CA ALA A 145 -40.71 -20.67 -5.78
C ALA A 145 -41.59 -21.59 -4.93
N GLY A 146 -42.80 -21.18 -4.59
CA GLY A 146 -43.77 -22.00 -3.85
C GLY A 146 -44.13 -23.27 -4.61
N ARG A 147 -44.53 -23.14 -5.89
CA ARG A 147 -44.80 -24.29 -6.77
C ARG A 147 -43.57 -25.19 -6.94
N GLY A 148 -42.41 -24.59 -7.18
CA GLY A 148 -41.16 -25.31 -7.34
C GLY A 148 -40.75 -26.07 -6.07
N ALA A 149 -40.93 -25.50 -4.89
CA ALA A 149 -40.68 -26.17 -3.62
C ALA A 149 -41.65 -27.35 -3.41
N PHE A 150 -42.95 -27.14 -3.60
CA PHE A 150 -43.97 -28.15 -3.37
C PHE A 150 -43.79 -29.38 -4.28
N TYR A 151 -43.60 -29.17 -5.58
CA TYR A 151 -43.40 -30.26 -6.57
C TYR A 151 -41.95 -30.66 -6.80
N GLU A 152 -40.99 -30.15 -6.02
CA GLU A 152 -39.56 -30.39 -6.21
C GLU A 152 -39.04 -30.04 -7.63
N ASP A 153 -39.64 -29.05 -8.27
CA ASP A 153 -39.32 -28.64 -9.63
C ASP A 153 -38.12 -27.68 -9.67
N SER A 154 -36.97 -28.18 -10.12
CA SER A 154 -35.73 -27.40 -10.24
C SER A 154 -35.81 -26.30 -11.29
N GLU A 155 -36.58 -26.49 -12.37
CA GLU A 155 -36.75 -25.46 -13.39
C GLU A 155 -37.49 -24.26 -12.81
N LEU A 156 -38.63 -24.49 -12.14
CA LEU A 156 -39.39 -23.40 -11.51
C LEU A 156 -38.61 -22.69 -10.40
N LYS A 157 -37.83 -23.42 -9.59
CA LYS A 157 -36.95 -22.80 -8.58
C LYS A 157 -35.95 -21.84 -9.23
N LYS A 158 -35.28 -22.27 -10.31
CA LYS A 158 -34.36 -21.43 -11.07
C LYS A 158 -35.06 -20.22 -11.71
N ARG A 159 -36.26 -20.41 -12.27
CA ARG A 159 -37.05 -19.29 -12.80
C ARG A 159 -37.45 -18.28 -11.74
N ALA A 160 -37.73 -18.72 -10.51
CA ALA A 160 -38.02 -17.83 -9.39
C ALA A 160 -36.81 -16.96 -9.02
N GLU A 161 -35.61 -17.53 -9.03
CA GLU A 161 -34.35 -16.81 -8.82
C GLU A 161 -34.13 -15.75 -9.92
N GLU A 162 -34.31 -16.11 -11.20
CA GLU A 162 -34.24 -15.18 -12.34
C GLU A 162 -35.23 -14.00 -12.17
N LEU A 163 -36.46 -14.28 -11.74
CA LEU A 163 -37.48 -13.25 -11.51
C LEU A 163 -37.14 -12.34 -10.32
N ARG A 164 -36.54 -12.87 -9.25
CA ARG A 164 -36.05 -12.06 -8.13
C ARG A 164 -34.93 -11.12 -8.56
N GLU A 165 -33.99 -11.59 -9.37
CA GLU A 165 -32.93 -10.72 -9.90
C GLU A 165 -33.48 -9.59 -10.78
N ILE A 166 -34.46 -9.90 -11.64
CA ILE A 166 -35.16 -8.88 -12.44
C ILE A 166 -35.87 -7.87 -11.53
N GLY A 167 -36.58 -8.34 -10.50
CA GLY A 167 -37.24 -7.49 -9.52
C GLY A 167 -36.27 -6.55 -8.79
N LEU A 168 -35.13 -7.07 -8.31
CA LEU A 168 -34.08 -6.26 -7.67
C LEU A 168 -33.50 -5.23 -8.65
N THR A 169 -33.30 -5.59 -9.91
CA THR A 169 -32.81 -4.66 -10.94
C THR A 169 -33.85 -3.58 -11.28
N ALA A 170 -35.15 -3.92 -11.27
CA ALA A 170 -36.21 -2.93 -11.43
C ALA A 170 -36.27 -1.97 -10.23
N GLU A 171 -36.08 -2.50 -9.01
CA GLU A 171 -36.08 -1.72 -7.77
C GLU A 171 -34.87 -0.77 -7.70
N SER A 172 -33.68 -1.23 -8.13
CA SER A 172 -32.47 -0.40 -8.15
C SER A 172 -32.62 0.83 -9.04
N ARG A 173 -33.38 0.74 -10.13
CA ARG A 173 -33.69 1.89 -11.02
C ARG A 173 -34.56 2.95 -10.35
N ARG A 174 -35.24 2.62 -9.25
CA ARG A 174 -36.07 3.55 -8.46
C ARG A 174 -35.30 4.19 -7.31
N LEU A 175 -34.10 3.70 -6.99
CA LEU A 175 -33.24 4.30 -5.97
C LEU A 175 -32.70 5.65 -6.44
N LYS A 176 -32.43 6.54 -5.50
CA LYS A 176 -31.72 7.79 -5.79
C LYS A 176 -30.27 7.48 -6.16
N SER A 177 -29.66 8.35 -6.96
CA SER A 177 -28.27 8.17 -7.40
C SER A 177 -27.24 8.22 -6.27
N ASP A 178 -27.61 8.69 -5.08
CA ASP A 178 -26.76 8.79 -3.88
C ASP A 178 -27.15 7.83 -2.75
N ASP A 179 -28.09 6.91 -3.01
CA ASP A 179 -28.63 5.99 -2.00
C ASP A 179 -27.85 4.68 -1.86
N ALA A 180 -26.60 4.78 -1.38
CA ALA A 180 -25.76 3.60 -1.12
C ALA A 180 -26.42 2.59 -0.17
N ALA A 181 -27.18 3.05 0.83
CA ALA A 181 -27.87 2.19 1.78
C ALA A 181 -28.93 1.33 1.10
N GLY A 182 -29.71 1.93 0.18
CA GLY A 182 -30.66 1.20 -0.66
C GLY A 182 -30.00 0.10 -1.48
N TYR A 183 -28.85 0.38 -2.11
CA TYR A 183 -28.10 -0.64 -2.85
C TYR A 183 -27.57 -1.78 -1.96
N LEU A 184 -27.07 -1.47 -0.76
CA LEU A 184 -26.64 -2.51 0.19
C LEU A 184 -27.80 -3.37 0.67
N GLU A 185 -28.99 -2.81 0.83
CA GLU A 185 -30.19 -3.55 1.16
C GLU A 185 -30.61 -4.52 0.04
N LEU A 186 -30.50 -4.10 -1.23
CA LEU A 186 -30.71 -5.01 -2.37
C LEU A 186 -29.70 -6.16 -2.37
N ALA A 187 -28.41 -5.88 -2.10
CA ALA A 187 -27.38 -6.92 -1.96
C ALA A 187 -27.72 -7.92 -0.83
N ARG A 188 -28.18 -7.42 0.32
CA ARG A 188 -28.58 -8.24 1.47
C ARG A 188 -29.77 -9.14 1.13
N ARG A 189 -30.76 -8.62 0.40
CA ARG A 189 -31.92 -9.41 -0.06
C ARG A 189 -31.52 -10.48 -1.08
N ALA A 190 -30.64 -10.17 -2.01
CA ALA A 190 -30.08 -11.16 -2.93
C ALA A 190 -29.43 -12.34 -2.17
N ALA A 191 -28.63 -12.04 -1.13
CA ALA A 191 -28.04 -13.05 -0.28
C ALA A 191 -29.08 -13.85 0.53
N ALA A 192 -30.09 -13.18 1.09
CA ALA A 192 -31.16 -13.85 1.85
C ALA A 192 -31.98 -14.83 1.01
N TRP A 193 -32.05 -14.62 -0.30
CA TRP A 193 -32.71 -15.51 -1.26
C TRP A 193 -31.76 -16.54 -1.90
N ASN A 194 -30.51 -16.61 -1.46
CA ASN A 194 -29.46 -17.46 -2.03
C ASN A 194 -29.31 -17.31 -3.56
N LEU A 195 -29.47 -16.07 -4.07
CA LEU A 195 -29.16 -15.79 -5.48
C LEU A 195 -27.65 -15.95 -5.73
N ASP A 196 -27.27 -16.04 -7.00
CA ASP A 196 -25.87 -15.98 -7.41
C ASP A 196 -25.16 -14.78 -6.77
N GLN A 197 -23.96 -15.01 -6.22
CA GLN A 197 -23.24 -13.96 -5.49
C GLN A 197 -22.90 -12.76 -6.36
N GLY A 198 -22.77 -12.94 -7.67
CA GLY A 198 -22.58 -11.87 -8.63
C GLY A 198 -23.70 -10.83 -8.63
N VAL A 199 -24.94 -11.23 -8.31
CA VAL A 199 -26.07 -10.31 -8.14
C VAL A 199 -25.84 -9.39 -6.94
N GLY A 200 -25.42 -9.96 -5.81
CA GLY A 200 -25.12 -9.19 -4.60
C GLY A 200 -23.91 -8.27 -4.77
N TRP A 201 -22.85 -8.74 -5.45
CA TRP A 201 -21.66 -7.92 -5.70
C TRP A 201 -21.97 -6.73 -6.60
N LYS A 202 -22.86 -6.86 -7.60
CA LYS A 202 -23.30 -5.74 -8.43
C LYS A 202 -23.85 -4.59 -7.59
N PHE A 203 -24.80 -4.85 -6.71
CA PHE A 203 -25.37 -3.79 -5.87
C PHE A 203 -24.36 -3.28 -4.83
N THR A 204 -23.51 -4.15 -4.29
CA THR A 204 -22.43 -3.74 -3.38
C THR A 204 -21.43 -2.80 -4.08
N HIS A 205 -21.09 -3.11 -5.33
CA HIS A 205 -20.20 -2.29 -6.16
C HIS A 205 -20.79 -0.91 -6.41
N ASP A 206 -22.06 -0.83 -6.82
CA ASP A 206 -22.76 0.46 -7.00
C ASP A 206 -22.80 1.26 -5.69
N ALA A 207 -23.09 0.62 -4.55
CA ALA A 207 -23.05 1.27 -3.23
C ALA A 207 -21.67 1.86 -2.90
N VAL A 208 -20.60 1.10 -3.12
CA VAL A 208 -19.22 1.57 -2.91
C VAL A 208 -18.90 2.75 -3.82
N ARG A 209 -19.33 2.74 -5.08
CA ARG A 209 -19.11 3.87 -6.01
C ARG A 209 -19.76 5.16 -5.51
N ILE A 210 -20.96 5.03 -4.96
CA ILE A 210 -21.67 6.15 -4.33
C ILE A 210 -20.90 6.65 -3.11
N GLU A 211 -20.47 5.75 -2.22
CA GLU A 211 -19.72 6.12 -1.02
C GLU A 211 -18.34 6.72 -1.35
N LEU A 212 -17.66 6.25 -2.39
CA LEU A 212 -16.43 6.87 -2.89
C LEU A 212 -16.69 8.30 -3.40
N THR A 213 -17.81 8.51 -4.11
CA THR A 213 -18.19 9.84 -4.61
C THR A 213 -18.48 10.79 -3.45
N LYS A 214 -19.22 10.34 -2.43
CA LYS A 214 -19.46 11.10 -1.20
C LYS A 214 -18.16 11.41 -0.47
N ALA A 215 -17.31 10.39 -0.28
CA ALA A 215 -16.02 10.56 0.38
C ALA A 215 -15.19 11.62 -0.32
N ARG A 216 -15.06 11.58 -1.66
CA ARG A 216 -14.31 12.59 -2.44
C ARG A 216 -14.79 14.02 -2.21
N ASN A 217 -16.09 14.22 -2.03
CA ASN A 217 -16.70 15.53 -1.84
C ASN A 217 -16.70 16.01 -0.38
N ASP A 218 -16.33 15.15 0.58
CA ASP A 218 -16.26 15.48 2.00
C ASP A 218 -14.80 15.56 2.49
N PRO A 219 -14.30 16.77 2.84
CA PRO A 219 -12.95 16.96 3.35
C PRO A 219 -12.67 16.22 4.67
N MET A 220 -13.69 15.93 5.48
CA MET A 220 -13.54 15.27 6.78
C MET A 220 -13.56 13.75 6.68
N ASN A 221 -14.04 13.20 5.58
CA ASN A 221 -14.12 11.77 5.37
C ASN A 221 -12.78 11.24 4.85
N ASN A 222 -12.02 10.49 5.64
CA ASN A 222 -10.74 9.90 5.23
C ASN A 222 -10.85 8.65 4.33
N GLY A 223 -12.06 8.32 3.84
CA GLY A 223 -12.42 7.18 2.98
C GLY A 223 -12.02 5.78 3.47
N GLY A 224 -11.51 5.64 4.70
CA GLY A 224 -11.14 4.36 5.29
C GLY A 224 -12.32 3.41 5.43
N ALA A 225 -13.53 3.94 5.71
CA ALA A 225 -14.75 3.15 5.76
C ALA A 225 -15.12 2.53 4.40
N VAL A 226 -14.91 3.28 3.31
CA VAL A 226 -15.15 2.82 1.93
C VAL A 226 -14.18 1.70 1.58
N LEU A 227 -12.90 1.87 1.94
CA LEU A 227 -11.87 0.86 1.74
C LEU A 227 -12.18 -0.45 2.49
N ALA A 228 -12.60 -0.35 3.76
CA ALA A 228 -12.99 -1.49 4.57
C ALA A 228 -14.22 -2.22 3.99
N MET A 229 -15.19 -1.47 3.46
CA MET A 229 -16.37 -2.04 2.79
C MET A 229 -15.98 -2.87 1.56
N VAL A 230 -15.07 -2.34 0.73
CA VAL A 230 -14.58 -3.06 -0.46
C VAL A 230 -13.86 -4.35 -0.08
N LEU A 231 -12.90 -4.28 0.85
CA LEU A 231 -12.14 -5.45 1.27
C LEU A 231 -13.00 -6.54 1.91
N LYS A 232 -14.07 -6.14 2.62
CA LYS A 232 -14.99 -7.08 3.27
C LYS A 232 -15.95 -7.75 2.29
N SER A 233 -16.46 -7.00 1.31
CA SER A 233 -17.66 -7.41 0.56
C SER A 233 -17.40 -7.71 -0.91
N LEU A 234 -16.25 -7.30 -1.47
CA LEU A 234 -15.91 -7.48 -2.88
C LEU A 234 -14.65 -8.37 -3.03
N PRO A 235 -14.82 -9.67 -3.35
CA PRO A 235 -13.70 -10.61 -3.48
C PRO A 235 -12.73 -10.20 -4.60
N GLY A 236 -11.44 -10.46 -4.40
CA GLY A 236 -10.38 -10.07 -5.35
C GLY A 236 -9.88 -8.64 -5.19
N ALA A 237 -10.52 -7.79 -4.37
CA ALA A 237 -10.07 -6.42 -4.14
C ALA A 237 -8.65 -6.29 -3.55
N ASN A 238 -8.18 -7.32 -2.83
CA ASN A 238 -6.83 -7.38 -2.27
C ASN A 238 -5.83 -8.11 -3.17
N THR A 239 -6.25 -8.67 -4.30
CA THR A 239 -5.38 -9.40 -5.23
C THR A 239 -4.84 -8.43 -6.27
N PRO A 240 -3.52 -8.21 -6.35
CA PRO A 240 -2.96 -7.29 -7.32
C PRO A 240 -3.28 -7.67 -8.77
N LEU A 241 -3.48 -6.67 -9.63
CA LEU A 241 -3.62 -6.87 -11.07
C LEU A 241 -2.27 -7.22 -11.71
N THR A 242 -2.32 -7.96 -12.81
CA THR A 242 -1.15 -8.20 -13.66
C THR A 242 -1.02 -7.11 -14.72
N PRO A 243 0.15 -6.95 -15.36
CA PRO A 243 0.31 -6.01 -16.47
C PRO A 243 -0.68 -6.24 -17.65
N GLU A 244 -1.14 -7.48 -17.85
CA GLU A 244 -2.11 -7.84 -18.88
C GLU A 244 -3.52 -7.32 -18.60
N ASP A 245 -3.83 -6.99 -17.33
CA ASP A 245 -5.13 -6.48 -16.90
C ASP A 245 -5.26 -4.96 -17.05
N GLU A 246 -4.18 -4.26 -17.42
CA GLU A 246 -4.16 -2.81 -17.55
C GLU A 246 -5.22 -2.28 -18.55
N PRO A 247 -5.43 -2.88 -19.74
CA PRO A 247 -6.51 -2.48 -20.63
C PRO A 247 -7.91 -2.62 -20.01
N LEU A 248 -8.13 -3.65 -19.18
CA LEU A 248 -9.39 -3.86 -18.46
C LEU A 248 -9.59 -2.76 -17.40
N ARG A 249 -8.54 -2.44 -16.64
CA ARG A 249 -8.57 -1.33 -15.67
C ARG A 249 -8.89 0.00 -16.35
N GLN A 250 -8.26 0.31 -17.47
CA GLN A 250 -8.53 1.54 -18.24
C GLN A 250 -9.94 1.56 -18.85
N ALA A 251 -10.49 0.42 -19.27
CA ALA A 251 -11.88 0.33 -19.71
C ALA A 251 -12.85 0.63 -18.55
N TYR A 252 -12.57 0.06 -17.38
CA TYR A 252 -13.34 0.29 -16.16
C TYR A 252 -13.26 1.74 -15.67
N ASP A 253 -12.09 2.37 -15.71
CA ASP A 253 -11.91 3.78 -15.35
C ASP A 253 -12.75 4.71 -16.25
N ARG A 254 -12.89 4.37 -17.53
CA ARG A 254 -13.70 5.14 -18.50
C ARG A 254 -15.20 4.92 -18.34
N ASN A 255 -15.64 3.66 -18.20
CA ASN A 255 -17.05 3.32 -18.07
C ASN A 255 -17.23 2.11 -17.15
N TYR A 256 -17.21 2.38 -15.85
CA TYR A 256 -17.31 1.35 -14.82
C TYR A 256 -18.62 0.56 -14.91
N ALA A 257 -19.74 1.25 -15.20
CA ALA A 257 -21.08 0.65 -15.18
C ALA A 257 -21.23 -0.40 -16.28
N GLU A 258 -20.87 -0.06 -17.52
CA GLU A 258 -20.96 -1.00 -18.65
C GLU A 258 -19.91 -2.11 -18.55
N THR A 259 -18.68 -1.78 -18.16
CA THR A 259 -17.58 -2.76 -18.03
C THR A 259 -17.91 -3.80 -16.97
N TYR A 260 -18.44 -3.38 -15.83
CA TYR A 260 -18.82 -4.29 -14.75
C TYR A 260 -20.06 -5.12 -15.09
N ALA A 261 -21.06 -4.53 -15.75
CA ALA A 261 -22.28 -5.25 -16.14
C ALA A 261 -22.00 -6.42 -17.12
N ARG A 262 -20.99 -6.28 -17.99
CA ARG A 262 -20.59 -7.32 -18.96
C ARG A 262 -19.58 -8.33 -18.41
N ALA A 263 -18.97 -8.04 -17.27
CA ALA A 263 -17.94 -8.89 -16.68
C ALA A 263 -18.53 -10.20 -16.15
N ASP A 264 -17.84 -11.31 -16.44
CA ASP A 264 -18.01 -12.58 -15.74
C ASP A 264 -17.42 -12.52 -14.33
N THR A 265 -17.54 -13.62 -13.58
CA THR A 265 -17.09 -13.72 -12.19
C THR A 265 -15.61 -13.36 -12.02
N ASP A 266 -14.72 -13.97 -12.81
CA ASP A 266 -13.27 -13.77 -12.69
C ASP A 266 -12.88 -12.34 -13.08
N THR A 267 -13.50 -11.80 -14.12
CA THR A 267 -13.30 -10.40 -14.52
C THR A 267 -13.79 -9.44 -13.43
N ARG A 268 -14.91 -9.73 -12.75
CA ARG A 268 -15.39 -8.90 -11.63
C ARG A 268 -14.40 -8.83 -10.49
N PHE A 269 -13.69 -9.91 -10.16
CA PHE A 269 -12.65 -9.87 -9.12
C PHE A 269 -11.54 -8.88 -9.47
N LYS A 270 -11.11 -8.86 -10.74
CA LYS A 270 -10.15 -7.87 -11.25
C LYS A 270 -10.72 -6.44 -11.18
N LEU A 271 -12.00 -6.27 -11.50
CA LEU A 271 -12.67 -4.96 -11.39
C LEU A 271 -12.87 -4.50 -9.93
N HIS A 272 -13.02 -5.42 -8.98
CA HIS A 272 -13.02 -5.09 -7.55
C HIS A 272 -11.66 -4.56 -7.11
N ARG A 273 -10.56 -5.15 -7.61
CA ARG A 273 -9.22 -4.58 -7.43
C ARG A 273 -9.09 -3.22 -8.09
N ALA A 274 -9.60 -3.02 -9.30
CA ALA A 274 -9.59 -1.72 -9.95
C ALA A 274 -10.33 -0.64 -9.13
N LEU A 275 -11.49 -0.98 -8.55
CA LEU A 275 -12.22 -0.09 -7.65
C LEU A 275 -11.42 0.21 -6.37
N TYR A 276 -10.80 -0.80 -5.77
CA TYR A 276 -9.91 -0.64 -4.62
C TYR A 276 -8.76 0.34 -4.91
N ILE A 277 -8.12 0.22 -6.08
CA ILE A 277 -7.07 1.13 -6.54
C ILE A 277 -7.59 2.57 -6.64
N GLN A 278 -8.77 2.79 -7.23
CA GLN A 278 -9.36 4.13 -7.34
C GLN A 278 -9.68 4.78 -5.98
N ILE A 279 -10.08 3.97 -4.99
CA ILE A 279 -10.30 4.44 -3.62
C ILE A 279 -8.98 4.86 -3.00
N LEU A 280 -7.95 4.00 -3.05
CA LEU A 280 -6.64 4.31 -2.48
C LEU A 280 -5.99 5.52 -3.13
N LEU A 281 -6.05 5.65 -4.46
CA LEU A 281 -5.53 6.83 -5.15
C LEU A 281 -6.24 8.09 -4.66
N ALA A 282 -7.57 8.08 -4.54
CA ALA A 282 -8.30 9.23 -4.01
C ALA A 282 -7.90 9.60 -2.56
N LEU A 283 -7.45 8.63 -1.76
CA LEU A 283 -6.90 8.88 -0.42
C LEU A 283 -5.48 9.43 -0.45
N ILE A 284 -4.64 8.87 -1.31
CA ILE A 284 -3.26 9.33 -1.49
C ILE A 284 -3.26 10.76 -2.04
N ASP A 285 -4.12 11.06 -3.01
CA ASP A 285 -4.21 12.35 -3.70
C ASP A 285 -4.43 13.53 -2.75
N ARG A 286 -5.08 13.30 -1.61
CA ARG A 286 -5.35 14.34 -0.60
C ARG A 286 -4.12 14.74 0.19
N ASP A 287 -3.20 13.82 0.35
CA ASP A 287 -1.96 14.04 1.09
C ASP A 287 -0.84 14.53 0.16
N ILE A 288 -1.06 14.60 -1.16
CA ILE A 288 -0.05 15.07 -2.11
C ILE A 288 0.21 16.56 -1.89
N ASP A 289 1.47 16.90 -1.65
CA ASP A 289 1.93 18.27 -1.67
C ASP A 289 1.89 18.80 -3.12
N PRO A 290 1.20 19.92 -3.41
CA PRO A 290 1.08 20.45 -4.78
C PRO A 290 2.43 20.79 -5.44
N GLU A 291 3.44 21.13 -4.66
CA GLU A 291 4.81 21.40 -5.16
C GLU A 291 5.61 20.10 -5.34
N GLY A 292 5.09 18.97 -4.88
CA GLY A 292 5.74 17.66 -4.97
C GLY A 292 6.76 17.38 -3.88
N LYS A 293 6.79 18.16 -2.79
CA LYS A 293 7.77 18.04 -1.69
C LYS A 293 7.78 16.66 -1.01
N ASN A 294 6.66 15.94 -1.03
CA ASN A 294 6.49 14.65 -0.35
C ASN A 294 6.40 13.45 -1.30
N GLY A 295 6.95 13.58 -2.51
CA GLY A 295 6.89 12.56 -3.56
C GLY A 295 7.40 11.17 -3.17
N TYR A 296 8.45 11.04 -2.35
CA TYR A 296 8.94 9.76 -1.84
C TYR A 296 7.97 9.10 -0.86
N ALA A 297 7.36 9.88 0.03
CA ALA A 297 6.37 9.36 0.98
C ALA A 297 5.11 8.87 0.23
N VAL A 298 4.67 9.63 -0.77
CA VAL A 298 3.58 9.24 -1.68
C VAL A 298 3.95 7.98 -2.46
N ALA A 299 5.13 7.94 -3.05
CA ALA A 299 5.62 6.79 -3.81
C ALA A 299 5.69 5.52 -2.95
N ALA A 300 6.15 5.60 -1.70
CA ALA A 300 6.20 4.46 -0.80
C ALA A 300 4.81 3.88 -0.49
N ARG A 301 3.79 4.74 -0.35
CA ARG A 301 2.39 4.31 -0.18
C ARG A 301 1.86 3.63 -1.44
N ILE A 302 2.14 4.19 -2.62
CA ILE A 302 1.75 3.58 -3.91
C ILE A 302 2.42 2.22 -4.05
N SER A 303 3.75 2.11 -3.94
CA SER A 303 4.46 0.85 -4.11
C SER A 303 4.02 -0.25 -3.12
N SER A 304 3.63 0.13 -1.89
CA SER A 304 3.19 -0.84 -0.88
C SER A 304 1.73 -1.28 -1.02
N GLN A 305 0.82 -0.39 -1.41
CA GLN A 305 -0.62 -0.66 -1.43
C GLN A 305 -1.18 -0.93 -2.85
N ILE A 306 -0.51 -0.37 -3.85
CA ILE A 306 -0.85 -0.43 -5.28
C ILE A 306 0.42 -0.72 -6.11
N PRO A 307 1.06 -1.90 -5.93
CA PRO A 307 2.28 -2.26 -6.66
C PRO A 307 2.13 -2.21 -8.19
N GLU A 308 0.89 -2.28 -8.70
CA GLU A 308 0.57 -2.20 -10.12
C GLU A 308 0.85 -0.82 -10.73
N LEU A 309 0.94 0.22 -9.89
CA LEU A 309 1.17 1.60 -10.32
C LEU A 309 2.59 2.09 -9.98
N GLU A 310 3.60 1.22 -10.06
CA GLU A 310 4.99 1.60 -9.78
C GLU A 310 5.48 2.74 -10.67
N THR A 311 5.02 2.82 -11.93
CA THR A 311 5.33 3.95 -12.82
C THR A 311 4.81 5.29 -12.26
N LEU A 312 3.65 5.28 -11.60
CA LEU A 312 3.11 6.47 -10.93
C LEU A 312 3.94 6.80 -9.68
N ALA A 313 4.30 5.80 -8.86
CA ALA A 313 5.19 5.98 -7.72
C ALA A 313 6.51 6.65 -8.16
N GLU A 314 7.10 6.16 -9.24
CA GLU A 314 8.33 6.70 -9.81
C GLU A 314 8.18 8.15 -10.31
N SER A 315 7.03 8.50 -10.90
CA SER A 315 6.71 9.89 -11.26
C SER A 315 6.70 10.81 -10.04
N HIS A 316 6.16 10.35 -8.90
CA HIS A 316 6.19 11.12 -7.65
C HIS A 316 7.61 11.29 -7.08
N ARG A 317 8.44 10.24 -7.09
CA ARG A 317 9.85 10.36 -6.68
C ARG A 317 10.59 11.42 -7.51
N LYS A 318 10.39 11.42 -8.83
CA LYS A 318 11.00 12.41 -9.73
C LYS A 318 10.52 13.85 -9.44
N LYS A 319 9.24 14.05 -9.10
CA LYS A 319 8.72 15.37 -8.71
C LYS A 319 9.43 15.92 -7.47
N GLU A 320 9.62 15.10 -6.43
CA GLU A 320 10.34 15.54 -5.23
C GLU A 320 11.82 15.84 -5.52
N LEU A 321 12.49 15.00 -6.31
CA LEU A 321 13.89 15.26 -6.70
C LEU A 321 14.01 16.58 -7.49
N ALA A 322 13.08 16.86 -8.40
CA ALA A 322 13.04 18.12 -9.12
C ALA A 322 12.79 19.32 -8.19
N TRP A 323 11.88 19.18 -7.22
CA TRP A 323 11.63 20.21 -6.21
C TRP A 323 12.87 20.48 -5.36
N LEU A 324 13.53 19.43 -4.85
CA LEU A 324 14.77 19.53 -4.07
C LEU A 324 15.89 20.19 -4.89
N LYS A 325 16.05 19.78 -6.16
CA LYS A 325 17.02 20.34 -7.09
C LYS A 325 16.82 21.84 -7.30
N SER A 326 15.58 22.30 -7.42
CA SER A 326 15.26 23.73 -7.60
C SER A 326 15.58 24.59 -6.37
N ARG A 327 15.72 23.95 -5.20
CA ARG A 327 15.92 24.60 -3.90
C ARG A 327 17.27 24.28 -3.27
N VAL A 328 18.22 23.68 -4.02
CA VAL A 328 19.51 23.23 -3.48
C VAL A 328 20.14 24.29 -2.59
N THR A 329 20.21 25.54 -2.99
CA THR A 329 20.88 26.61 -2.22
C THR A 329 20.20 26.99 -0.90
N SER A 330 18.91 26.68 -0.74
CA SER A 330 18.16 26.95 0.50
C SER A 330 18.03 25.75 1.42
N LEU A 331 18.39 24.55 0.98
CA LEU A 331 18.37 23.33 1.80
C LEU A 331 19.30 23.45 3.01
N THR A 332 18.90 22.84 4.12
CA THR A 332 19.75 22.61 5.29
C THR A 332 20.82 21.53 5.00
N ARG A 333 21.78 21.39 5.92
CA ARG A 333 22.82 20.36 5.81
C ARG A 333 22.23 18.94 5.81
N ASP A 334 21.23 18.69 6.65
CA ASP A 334 20.61 17.37 6.73
C ASP A 334 19.78 17.07 5.49
N GLU A 335 19.06 18.06 4.95
CA GLU A 335 18.30 17.93 3.71
C GLU A 335 19.19 17.67 2.50
N ILE A 336 20.37 18.32 2.38
CA ILE A 336 21.28 18.04 1.26
C ILE A 336 21.92 16.64 1.38
N VAL A 337 22.19 16.16 2.60
CA VAL A 337 22.68 14.79 2.83
C VAL A 337 21.61 13.77 2.45
N ASP A 338 20.37 13.98 2.86
CA ASP A 338 19.23 13.12 2.49
C ASP A 338 18.98 13.15 0.98
N PHE A 339 19.01 14.33 0.35
CA PHE A 339 18.84 14.47 -1.10
C PHE A 339 19.97 13.76 -1.88
N ALA A 340 21.22 13.95 -1.46
CA ALA A 340 22.36 13.23 -2.00
C ALA A 340 22.21 11.70 -1.90
N LYS A 341 21.75 11.22 -0.74
CA LYS A 341 21.49 9.80 -0.52
C LYS A 341 20.41 9.28 -1.47
N LYS A 342 19.29 10.00 -1.62
CA LYS A 342 18.22 9.67 -2.59
C LYS A 342 18.74 9.53 -4.03
N LEU A 343 19.67 10.38 -4.45
CA LEU A 343 20.30 10.29 -5.78
C LEU A 343 21.25 9.08 -5.88
N THR A 344 22.07 8.83 -4.86
CA THR A 344 22.98 7.68 -4.81
C THR A 344 22.24 6.34 -4.77
N ASP A 345 21.15 6.24 -4.01
CA ASP A 345 20.29 5.04 -3.98
C ASP A 345 19.70 4.72 -5.37
N ARG A 346 19.62 5.73 -6.25
CA ARG A 346 19.19 5.62 -7.64
C ARG A 346 20.33 5.47 -8.65
N LYS A 347 21.58 5.33 -8.17
CA LYS A 347 22.80 5.23 -8.97
C LYS A 347 23.12 6.50 -9.78
N GLU A 348 22.66 7.66 -9.30
CA GLU A 348 22.90 8.98 -9.91
C GLU A 348 24.08 9.69 -9.19
N ASP A 349 25.23 9.02 -9.07
CA ASP A 349 26.37 9.48 -8.24
C ASP A 349 26.98 10.81 -8.72
N ALA A 350 26.99 11.05 -10.03
CA ALA A 350 27.47 12.30 -10.60
C ALA A 350 26.57 13.49 -10.19
N GLU A 351 25.25 13.30 -10.25
CA GLU A 351 24.29 14.32 -9.83
C GLU A 351 24.31 14.52 -8.31
N SER A 352 24.43 13.44 -7.56
CA SER A 352 24.63 13.43 -6.10
C SER A 352 25.85 14.29 -5.69
N LYS A 353 26.99 14.13 -6.39
CA LYS A 353 28.18 14.96 -6.16
C LYS A 353 27.95 16.43 -6.55
N GLN A 354 27.30 16.67 -7.69
CA GLN A 354 27.05 18.01 -8.21
C GLN A 354 26.17 18.84 -7.25
N VAL A 355 25.07 18.26 -6.73
CA VAL A 355 24.18 18.99 -5.81
C VAL A 355 24.89 19.38 -4.50
N ARG A 356 25.78 18.52 -3.98
CA ARG A 356 26.61 18.84 -2.81
C ARG A 356 27.60 19.98 -3.10
N GLN A 357 28.21 19.97 -4.29
CA GLN A 357 29.09 21.07 -4.74
C GLN A 357 28.34 22.40 -4.85
N ASP A 358 27.16 22.39 -5.47
CA ASP A 358 26.36 23.61 -5.67
C ASP A 358 25.86 24.17 -4.33
N TRP A 359 25.45 23.29 -3.41
CA TRP A 359 25.11 23.66 -2.03
C TRP A 359 26.28 24.34 -1.32
N LEU A 360 27.46 23.71 -1.29
CA LEU A 360 28.64 24.25 -0.61
C LEU A 360 29.08 25.60 -1.19
N ARG A 361 29.12 25.71 -2.53
CA ARG A 361 29.44 26.99 -3.20
C ARG A 361 28.47 28.11 -2.82
N SER A 362 27.19 27.80 -2.68
CA SER A 362 26.19 28.80 -2.28
C SER A 362 26.38 29.31 -0.85
N ARG A 363 27.07 28.55 0.02
CA ARG A 363 27.35 28.92 1.42
C ARG A 363 28.60 29.77 1.58
N GLU A 364 29.49 29.78 0.59
CA GLU A 364 30.78 30.48 0.66
C GLU A 364 30.67 31.99 0.97
N PRO A 365 29.77 32.76 0.33
CA PRO A 365 29.64 34.19 0.64
C PRO A 365 29.29 34.45 2.10
N ALA A 366 28.35 33.68 2.66
CA ALA A 366 27.95 33.81 4.06
C ALA A 366 29.06 33.35 5.01
N ALA A 367 29.77 32.27 4.68
CA ALA A 367 30.92 31.79 5.44
C ALA A 367 32.04 32.83 5.53
N ARG A 368 32.34 33.52 4.41
CA ARG A 368 33.32 34.62 4.36
C ARG A 368 32.91 35.79 5.25
N LEU A 369 31.62 36.18 5.24
CA LEU A 369 31.11 37.24 6.12
C LEU A 369 31.18 36.86 7.61
N ALA A 370 31.03 35.57 7.93
CA ALA A 370 31.16 35.05 9.29
C ALA A 370 32.62 34.88 9.78
N GLY A 371 33.60 35.20 8.94
CA GLY A 371 35.03 35.15 9.28
C GLY A 371 35.56 33.73 9.53
N THR A 372 36.58 33.61 10.39
CA THR A 372 37.30 32.35 10.65
C THR A 372 36.39 31.18 11.01
N ARG A 373 35.36 31.40 11.84
CA ARG A 373 34.40 30.32 12.22
C ARG A 373 33.56 29.86 11.04
N GLY A 374 33.10 30.77 10.18
CA GLY A 374 32.31 30.40 9.00
C GLY A 374 33.13 29.61 7.98
N LEU A 375 34.37 30.05 7.74
CA LEU A 375 35.28 29.42 6.79
C LEU A 375 35.75 28.03 7.23
N THR A 376 36.07 27.85 8.51
CA THR A 376 36.44 26.53 9.08
C THR A 376 35.28 25.54 8.99
N GLN A 377 34.07 25.96 9.39
CA GLN A 377 32.87 25.13 9.26
C GLN A 377 32.61 24.71 7.81
N LEU A 378 32.72 25.65 6.86
CA LEU A 378 32.53 25.34 5.44
C LEU A 378 33.61 24.37 4.92
N ALA A 379 34.87 24.56 5.34
CA ALA A 379 35.97 23.68 4.97
C ALA A 379 35.75 22.24 5.45
N ASP A 380 35.27 22.08 6.69
CA ASP A 380 34.91 20.77 7.25
C ASP A 380 33.76 20.13 6.48
N ASP A 381 32.77 20.92 6.05
CA ASP A 381 31.68 20.43 5.20
C ASP A 381 32.19 19.99 3.80
N TYR A 382 33.17 20.67 3.19
CA TYR A 382 33.81 20.21 1.95
C TYR A 382 34.48 18.83 2.11
N ILE A 383 35.11 18.58 3.25
CA ILE A 383 35.69 17.26 3.53
C ILE A 383 34.59 16.24 3.77
N ALA A 384 33.66 16.53 4.67
CA ALA A 384 32.63 15.58 5.08
C ALA A 384 31.72 15.17 3.92
N LEU A 385 31.40 16.10 3.02
CA LEU A 385 30.43 15.89 1.95
C LEU A 385 31.05 15.51 0.60
N LEU A 386 32.29 15.92 0.32
CA LEU A 386 32.94 15.70 -0.99
C LEU A 386 34.32 15.06 -0.91
N ASN A 387 34.87 14.85 0.29
CA ASN A 387 36.27 14.49 0.50
C ASN A 387 37.23 15.43 -0.26
N ASP A 388 36.87 16.73 -0.34
CA ASP A 388 37.64 17.75 -1.06
C ASP A 388 38.59 18.49 -0.12
N GLU A 389 39.67 17.81 0.24
CA GLU A 389 40.69 18.36 1.14
C GLU A 389 41.40 19.58 0.54
N LYS A 390 41.54 19.65 -0.78
CA LYS A 390 42.21 20.77 -1.46
C LYS A 390 41.43 22.07 -1.27
N THR A 391 40.11 22.03 -1.47
CA THR A 391 39.25 23.20 -1.24
C THR A 391 39.20 23.54 0.25
N ALA A 392 39.17 22.53 1.13
CA ALA A 392 39.22 22.74 2.57
C ALA A 392 40.50 23.47 3.03
N ILE A 393 41.69 23.05 2.56
CA ILE A 393 42.95 23.75 2.83
C ILE A 393 42.85 25.22 2.42
N THR A 394 42.32 25.51 1.23
CA THR A 394 42.17 26.89 0.73
C THR A 394 41.27 27.74 1.63
N LEU A 395 40.20 27.14 2.18
CA LEU A 395 39.30 27.80 3.12
C LEU A 395 39.92 27.99 4.51
N TYR A 396 40.70 27.01 5.00
CA TYR A 396 41.47 27.12 6.25
C TYR A 396 42.58 28.18 6.15
N GLU A 397 43.26 28.29 5.01
CA GLU A 397 44.21 29.38 4.73
C GLU A 397 43.52 30.75 4.77
N ALA A 398 42.34 30.87 4.15
CA ALA A 398 41.54 32.11 4.21
C ALA A 398 41.06 32.41 5.64
N ALA A 399 40.74 31.37 6.42
CA ALA A 399 40.36 31.49 7.83
C ALA A 399 41.53 31.98 8.69
N TRP A 400 42.75 31.50 8.40
CA TRP A 400 44.00 31.93 9.04
C TRP A 400 44.31 33.39 8.73
N VAL A 401 44.20 33.82 7.46
CA VAL A 401 44.40 35.23 7.09
C VAL A 401 43.44 36.15 7.85
N SER A 402 42.21 35.67 8.11
CA SER A 402 41.21 36.42 8.88
C SER A 402 41.52 36.46 10.40
N ASN A 403 42.15 35.42 10.94
CA ASN A 403 42.60 35.37 12.34
C ASN A 403 43.87 34.49 12.48
N PRO A 404 45.07 35.09 12.34
CA PRO A 404 46.33 34.34 12.38
C PRO A 404 46.65 33.71 13.74
N GLN A 405 45.97 34.17 14.80
CA GLN A 405 46.16 33.68 16.17
C GLN A 405 45.27 32.48 16.50
N SER A 406 44.50 31.96 15.55
CA SER A 406 43.65 30.79 15.77
C SER A 406 44.49 29.50 15.87
N PRO A 407 44.64 28.88 17.06
CA PRO A 407 45.42 27.66 17.20
C PRO A 407 44.77 26.49 16.45
N GLU A 408 43.44 26.44 16.41
CA GLU A 408 42.67 25.41 15.71
C GLU A 408 43.01 25.35 14.21
N VAL A 409 43.09 26.51 13.56
CA VAL A 409 43.41 26.62 12.13
C VAL A 409 44.88 26.25 11.86
N THR A 410 45.79 26.77 12.68
CA THR A 410 47.23 26.49 12.60
C THR A 410 47.53 25.00 12.79
N ASP A 411 46.93 24.38 13.81
CA ASP A 411 47.08 22.94 14.09
C ASP A 411 46.52 22.09 12.96
N TRP A 412 45.36 22.48 12.41
CA TRP A 412 44.70 21.75 11.34
C TRP A 412 45.55 21.72 10.05
N LEU A 413 46.15 22.86 9.68
CA LEU A 413 47.03 23.00 8.51
C LEU A 413 48.37 22.29 8.72
N THR A 414 48.94 22.39 9.93
CA THR A 414 50.20 21.73 10.29
C THR A 414 50.07 20.20 10.25
N LYS A 415 48.96 19.65 10.77
CA LYS A 415 48.66 18.20 10.71
C LYS A 415 48.56 17.67 9.28
N ARG A 416 48.37 18.53 8.29
CA ARG A 416 48.30 18.21 6.86
C ARG A 416 49.60 18.51 6.10
N GLY A 417 50.68 18.78 6.85
CA GLY A 417 52.02 18.94 6.30
C GLY A 417 52.28 20.31 5.67
N LEU A 418 51.49 21.31 6.00
CA LEU A 418 51.75 22.70 5.64
C LEU A 418 52.52 23.40 6.77
N VAL A 419 53.35 24.38 6.40
CA VAL A 419 54.07 25.27 7.31
C VAL A 419 53.91 26.70 6.82
N VAL A 420 54.04 27.66 7.73
CA VAL A 420 54.02 29.08 7.36
C VAL A 420 55.38 29.46 6.79
N ASP A 421 55.39 30.00 5.57
CA ASP A 421 56.55 30.65 4.94
C ASP A 421 56.15 32.08 4.56
N GLY A 422 56.74 33.07 5.25
CA GLY A 422 56.32 34.47 5.16
C GLY A 422 54.86 34.66 5.57
N ASN A 423 53.99 35.03 4.61
CA ASN A 423 52.57 35.29 4.84
C ASN A 423 51.65 34.28 4.12
N ARG A 424 52.15 33.07 3.85
CA ARG A 424 51.41 32.00 3.18
C ARG A 424 51.71 30.65 3.80
N TRP A 425 50.74 29.75 3.74
CA TRP A 425 50.95 28.35 4.04
C TRP A 425 51.51 27.66 2.79
N VAL A 426 52.58 26.90 2.96
CA VAL A 426 53.23 26.12 1.89
C VAL A 426 53.48 24.70 2.37
N PRO A 427 53.50 23.69 1.49
CA PRO A 427 53.91 22.35 1.88
C PRO A 427 55.30 22.36 2.49
N ALA A 428 55.51 21.69 3.63
CA ALA A 428 56.78 21.68 4.38
C ALA A 428 58.00 21.28 3.51
N LYS A 429 57.78 20.44 2.50
CA LYS A 429 58.79 20.01 1.52
C LYS A 429 59.29 21.13 0.59
N MET A 430 58.60 22.26 0.52
CA MET A 430 58.96 23.41 -0.34
C MET A 430 59.76 24.48 0.41
N VAL A 431 59.85 24.42 1.74
CA VAL A 431 60.67 25.35 2.52
C VAL A 431 62.11 24.86 2.51
N ALA A 432 63.02 25.68 1.97
CA ALA A 432 64.45 25.39 1.97
C ALA A 432 64.99 25.38 3.42
N GLN A 433 65.71 24.33 3.82
CA GLN A 433 66.37 24.30 5.13
C GLN A 433 67.50 25.35 5.16
N PRO A 434 67.57 26.25 6.17
CA PRO A 434 68.65 27.23 6.26
C PRO A 434 69.97 26.54 6.66
N THR A 435 70.91 26.41 5.72
CA THR A 435 72.18 25.69 5.94
C THR A 435 73.32 26.56 6.47
N GLU A 436 73.27 27.89 6.32
CA GLU A 436 74.43 28.78 6.56
C GLU A 436 74.45 29.43 7.97
N ASP A 437 73.30 29.75 8.57
CA ASP A 437 73.26 30.49 9.84
C ASP A 437 73.62 29.62 11.07
N ARG A 438 73.40 28.30 10.98
CA ARG A 438 73.65 27.36 12.09
C ARG A 438 75.13 27.24 12.50
N PHE A 439 76.06 27.36 11.55
CA PHE A 439 77.49 27.25 11.85
C PHE A 439 78.04 28.56 12.40
N ALA A 440 77.53 29.70 11.94
CA ALA A 440 77.88 31.01 12.49
C ALA A 440 77.47 31.11 13.96
N GLN A 441 76.26 30.66 14.30
CA GLN A 441 75.78 30.63 15.68
C GLN A 441 76.59 29.67 16.55
N ALA A 442 76.86 28.45 16.08
CA ALA A 442 77.65 27.48 16.84
C ALA A 442 79.10 27.94 17.10
N ILE A 443 79.69 28.71 16.19
CA ILE A 443 81.00 29.36 16.43
C ILE A 443 80.91 30.40 17.56
N GLN A 444 79.84 31.21 17.61
CA GLN A 444 79.65 32.18 18.70
C GLN A 444 79.40 31.50 20.06
N GLU A 445 78.70 30.36 20.06
CA GLU A 445 78.35 29.60 21.26
C GLU A 445 79.45 28.65 21.74
N GLY A 446 80.57 28.57 21.02
CA GLY A 446 81.69 27.70 21.38
C GLY A 446 81.43 26.21 21.12
N GLN A 447 80.47 25.87 20.27
CA GLN A 447 80.05 24.49 19.99
C GLN A 447 80.55 24.00 18.63
N VAL A 448 81.05 22.75 18.60
CA VAL A 448 81.44 22.10 17.35
C VAL A 448 80.32 21.19 16.87
N LEU A 449 79.82 21.43 15.65
CA LEU A 449 78.75 20.64 15.04
C LEU A 449 79.28 19.76 13.88
N PRO A 450 78.67 18.58 13.62
CA PRO A 450 78.96 17.80 12.44
C PRO A 450 78.75 18.59 11.14
N GLY A 451 79.70 18.46 10.21
CA GLY A 451 79.73 19.18 8.93
C GLY A 451 80.56 20.47 8.93
N MET A 452 80.94 21.00 10.11
CA MET A 452 81.87 22.12 10.20
C MET A 452 83.21 21.80 9.53
N THR A 453 83.84 22.76 8.89
CA THR A 453 85.22 22.62 8.41
C THR A 453 86.20 22.63 9.58
N GLY A 454 87.42 22.12 9.38
CA GLY A 454 88.45 22.19 10.41
C GLY A 454 88.84 23.63 10.82
N GLU A 455 88.58 24.63 9.98
CA GLU A 455 88.72 26.03 10.36
C GLU A 455 87.58 26.51 11.26
N GLN A 456 86.33 26.17 10.91
CA GLN A 456 85.15 26.48 11.71
C GLN A 456 85.18 25.81 13.09
N ALA A 457 85.61 24.55 13.18
CA ALA A 457 85.75 23.85 14.47
C ALA A 457 86.81 24.52 15.38
N ARG A 458 87.90 25.03 14.82
CA ARG A 458 88.90 25.81 15.57
C ARG A 458 88.38 27.18 15.98
N ALA A 459 87.64 27.84 15.10
CA ALA A 459 87.01 29.12 15.40
C ALA A 459 86.00 28.97 16.55
N ALA A 460 85.21 27.90 16.56
CA ALA A 460 84.27 27.60 17.64
C ALA A 460 84.97 27.34 18.98
N LEU A 461 85.99 26.48 19.02
CA LEU A 461 86.66 26.15 20.29
C LEU A 461 87.63 27.25 20.78
N GLY A 462 87.96 28.23 19.94
CA GLY A 462 88.88 29.32 20.27
C GLY A 462 90.34 28.88 20.50
N THR A 463 90.63 27.59 20.44
CA THR A 463 91.93 26.99 20.73
C THR A 463 92.36 26.04 19.61
N ARG A 464 93.67 25.72 19.59
CA ARG A 464 94.21 24.66 18.73
C ARG A 464 94.18 23.33 19.49
N PRO A 465 93.94 22.20 18.81
CA PRO A 465 93.95 20.89 19.46
C PRO A 465 95.30 20.63 20.12
N SER A 466 95.27 20.00 21.30
CA SER A 466 96.46 19.58 22.05
C SER A 466 97.29 18.54 21.30
N SER A 467 96.63 17.66 20.54
CA SER A 467 97.28 16.72 19.63
C SER A 467 96.39 16.37 18.45
N ILE A 468 97.01 16.19 17.28
CA ILE A 468 96.32 15.72 16.06
C ILE A 468 96.92 14.36 15.69
N MET A 469 96.10 13.33 15.70
CA MET A 469 96.44 12.02 15.13
C MET A 469 95.85 11.92 13.73
N ARG A 470 96.64 11.46 12.76
CA ARG A 470 96.20 11.28 11.37
C ARG A 470 96.33 9.82 10.98
N GLN A 471 95.25 9.26 10.47
CA GLN A 471 95.22 7.92 9.91
C GLN A 471 94.75 8.01 8.46
N ALA A 472 95.54 7.47 7.54
CA ALA A 472 95.16 7.32 6.14
C ALA A 472 94.81 5.84 5.89
N SER A 473 93.60 5.58 5.40
CA SER A 473 93.13 4.23 5.03
C SER A 473 92.16 4.31 3.87
N LEU A 474 92.29 3.41 2.88
CA LEU A 474 91.33 3.20 1.79
C LEU A 474 90.82 4.50 1.10
N GLY A 475 91.72 5.43 0.76
CA GLY A 475 91.37 6.66 0.05
C GLY A 475 90.72 7.74 0.92
N GLN A 476 90.70 7.59 2.25
CA GLN A 476 90.22 8.59 3.20
C GLN A 476 91.32 8.92 4.22
N VAL A 477 91.41 10.20 4.58
CA VAL A 477 92.23 10.68 5.69
C VAL A 477 91.28 11.05 6.82
N THR A 478 91.44 10.37 7.94
CA THR A 478 90.74 10.69 9.20
C THR A 478 91.72 11.36 10.14
N GLU A 479 91.32 12.51 10.68
CA GLU A 479 92.06 13.25 11.69
C GLU A 479 91.30 13.21 13.01
N LEU A 480 91.97 12.81 14.09
CA LEU A 480 91.47 12.89 15.45
C LEU A 480 92.15 14.06 16.15
N TRP A 481 91.38 15.11 16.41
CA TRP A 481 91.81 16.31 17.09
C TRP A 481 91.42 16.20 18.56
N ILE A 482 92.42 16.15 19.44
CA ILE A 482 92.23 15.98 20.89
C ILE A 482 92.40 17.35 21.54
N TYR A 483 91.37 17.78 22.25
CA TYR A 483 91.31 19.01 23.03
C TYR A 483 91.29 18.62 24.52
N ARG A 484 92.47 18.54 25.15
CA ARG A 484 92.61 18.08 26.54
C ARG A 484 91.98 19.05 27.55
N THR A 485 92.09 20.36 27.29
CA THR A 485 91.55 21.40 28.19
C THR A 485 90.03 21.39 28.20
N GLU A 486 89.43 21.18 27.04
CA GLU A 486 87.99 21.18 26.82
C GLU A 486 87.36 19.78 27.02
N GLY A 487 88.19 18.75 27.21
CA GLY A 487 87.74 17.37 27.41
C GLY A 487 87.03 16.78 26.19
N LEU A 488 87.43 17.16 24.96
CA LEU A 488 86.75 16.77 23.71
C LEU A 488 87.69 16.14 22.66
N VAL A 489 87.19 15.17 21.92
CA VAL A 489 87.79 14.62 20.71
C VAL A 489 86.90 14.94 19.53
N VAL A 490 87.46 15.67 18.57
CA VAL A 490 86.80 16.01 17.30
C VAL A 490 87.40 15.12 16.22
N THR A 491 86.58 14.30 15.58
CA THR A 491 86.97 13.47 14.43
C THR A 491 86.60 14.19 13.16
N LEU A 492 87.59 14.45 12.31
CA LEU A 492 87.40 15.02 10.99
C LEU A 492 87.76 14.00 9.93
N SER A 493 87.08 14.02 8.79
CA SER A 493 87.44 13.21 7.65
C SER A 493 87.48 13.99 6.35
N ARG A 494 88.37 13.56 5.45
CA ARG A 494 88.43 14.01 4.07
C ARG A 494 88.79 12.87 3.13
N LYS A 495 88.29 12.94 1.90
CA LYS A 495 88.74 12.04 0.82
C LYS A 495 90.14 12.43 0.34
N THR A 496 90.95 11.45 -0.03
CA THR A 496 92.31 11.66 -0.56
C THR A 496 92.19 12.44 -1.87
N GLY A 497 92.67 13.69 -1.89
CA GLY A 497 92.52 14.62 -3.01
C GLY A 497 91.80 15.93 -2.66
N ASN A 498 91.00 15.95 -1.58
CA ASN A 498 90.43 17.18 -1.04
C ASN A 498 91.38 17.83 -0.04
N SER A 499 91.49 19.16 -0.07
CA SER A 499 92.30 19.92 0.90
C SER A 499 91.61 20.09 2.25
N GLU A 500 90.28 20.06 2.29
CA GLU A 500 89.48 20.40 3.46
C GLU A 500 88.88 19.16 4.15
N SER A 501 89.00 19.10 5.47
CA SER A 501 88.39 18.08 6.33
C SER A 501 87.15 18.65 7.01
N HIS A 502 86.11 17.82 7.14
CA HIS A 502 84.88 18.19 7.83
C HIS A 502 84.71 17.35 9.11
N VAL A 503 84.11 17.95 10.13
CA VAL A 503 83.77 17.27 11.39
C VAL A 503 82.75 16.18 11.11
N GLU A 504 83.13 14.95 11.38
CA GLU A 504 82.27 13.78 11.28
C GLU A 504 81.61 13.48 12.64
N LYS A 505 82.37 13.64 13.73
CA LYS A 505 81.92 13.30 15.08
C LYS A 505 82.63 14.13 16.14
N VAL A 506 81.92 14.47 17.22
CA VAL A 506 82.47 15.05 18.45
C VAL A 506 82.15 14.09 19.61
N ALA A 507 83.12 13.81 20.47
CA ALA A 507 82.96 12.95 21.63
C ALA A 507 83.71 13.55 22.83
N SER A 508 83.27 13.27 24.06
CA SER A 508 84.03 13.61 25.26
C SER A 508 85.26 12.70 25.40
N LEU A 509 86.40 13.24 25.84
CA LEU A 509 87.50 12.42 26.32
C LEU A 509 87.03 11.70 27.60
N PRO A 510 87.29 10.39 27.73
CA PRO A 510 87.12 9.71 29.00
C PRO A 510 88.12 10.26 30.02
N ASP A 511 87.66 10.56 31.24
CA ASP A 511 88.53 11.01 32.35
C ASP A 511 89.64 9.96 32.58
N GLU A 512 90.91 10.38 32.48
CA GLU A 512 92.02 9.57 32.98
C GLU A 512 91.89 9.51 34.51
N ALA A 513 91.52 8.33 35.04
CA ALA A 513 91.68 8.01 36.44
C ALA A 513 93.18 8.15 36.84
N PRO A 514 93.49 8.64 38.05
CA PRO A 514 94.83 9.09 38.44
C PRO A 514 95.93 8.03 38.31
#